data_AF-A0A822BDB6-F1
#
_entry.id   AF-A0A822BDB6-F1
#
_cell.length_a   1.000
_cell.length_b   1.000
_cell.length_c   1.000
_cell.angle_alpha   90.00
_cell.angle_beta   90.00
_cell.angle_gamma   90.00
#
_symmetry.space_group_name_H-M   'P 1'
#
loop_
_entity.id
_entity.type
_entity.pdbx_description
1 polymer ?
#
loop_
_entity_poly.entity_id
_entity_poly.type
_entity_poly.pdbx_seq_one_letter_code
_entity_poly.pdbx_strand_id
1 'polypeptide(L)'
;PLTGGKMLYRGANLSDDLIAQYVQLVRSSDQRGSFQAFTSSSRNRAKAEQFGNVLFVLRVNYAYITDLSQLSEYPDEEEELIHPGVCFTIDGVRYDPVKNKHEIYLTLTHNVDGK
;
A
#
# COMPACT_ATOMS: atom_id res chain seq x y z
N PRO A 1 -1.44 -19.29 9.05
CA PRO A 1 -0.38 -18.58 9.79
C PRO A 1 0.33 -17.58 8.86
N LEU A 2 0.16 -16.28 9.12
CA LEU A 2 0.73 -15.18 8.32
C LEU A 2 2.22 -15.04 8.65
N THR A 3 3.09 -15.76 7.95
CA THR A 3 4.53 -15.78 8.23
C THR A 3 5.27 -14.78 7.33
N GLY A 4 5.75 -13.67 7.90
CA GLY A 4 7.12 -13.20 7.66
C GLY A 4 7.40 -11.94 6.81
N GLY A 5 6.40 -11.21 6.31
CA GLY A 5 6.62 -9.97 5.54
C GLY A 5 6.46 -8.70 6.37
N LYS A 6 7.25 -7.66 6.09
CA LYS A 6 7.09 -6.32 6.68
C LYS A 6 5.79 -5.69 6.17
N MET A 7 5.01 -5.08 7.05
CA MET A 7 3.75 -4.42 6.69
C MET A 7 3.92 -2.91 6.67
N LEU A 8 3.35 -2.28 5.65
CA LEU A 8 3.24 -0.83 5.53
C LEU A 8 1.80 -0.44 5.23
N TYR A 9 1.47 0.80 5.54
CA TYR A 9 0.11 1.33 5.47
C TYR A 9 0.11 2.72 4.86
N ARG A 10 -0.88 3.01 4.04
CA ARG A 10 -1.05 4.35 3.46
C ARG A 10 -2.53 4.70 3.42
N GLY A 11 -2.91 5.75 4.14
CA GLY A 11 -4.21 6.38 3.96
C GLY A 11 -4.21 7.22 2.68
N ALA A 12 -5.32 7.21 1.93
CA ALA A 12 -5.47 7.99 0.72
C ALA A 12 -6.94 8.36 0.47
N ASN A 13 -7.14 9.43 -0.31
CA ASN A 13 -8.44 9.75 -0.88
C ASN A 13 -8.49 9.28 -2.33
N LEU A 14 -9.38 8.32 -2.63
CA LEU A 14 -9.68 7.88 -3.99
C LEU A 14 -11.14 8.21 -4.33
N SER A 15 -11.42 8.41 -5.62
CA SER A 15 -12.79 8.44 -6.11
C SER A 15 -13.40 7.05 -6.12
N ASP A 16 -14.73 6.97 -6.08
CA ASP A 16 -15.46 5.71 -6.15
C ASP A 16 -15.15 4.93 -7.44
N ASP A 17 -14.96 5.64 -8.56
CA ASP A 17 -14.55 5.03 -9.84
C ASP A 17 -13.21 4.32 -9.74
N LEU A 18 -12.24 4.92 -9.04
CA LEU A 18 -10.92 4.33 -8.88
C LEU A 18 -10.96 3.13 -7.92
N ILE A 19 -11.77 3.21 -6.86
CA ILE A 19 -12.01 2.05 -5.97
C ILE A 19 -12.67 0.91 -6.76
N ALA A 20 -13.65 1.22 -7.61
CA ALA A 20 -14.29 0.23 -8.47
C ALA A 20 -13.29 -0.42 -9.44
N GLN A 21 -12.34 0.34 -9.99
CA GLN A 21 -11.26 -0.21 -10.81
C GLN A 21 -10.42 -1.23 -10.03
N TYR A 22 -10.01 -0.93 -8.79
CA TYR A 22 -9.29 -1.90 -7.95
C TYR A 22 -10.12 -3.18 -7.72
N VAL A 23 -11.42 -3.06 -7.46
CA VAL A 23 -12.32 -4.22 -7.31
C VAL A 23 -12.38 -5.07 -8.58
N GLN A 24 -12.39 -4.45 -9.76
CA GLN A 24 -12.38 -5.17 -11.03
C GLN A 24 -11.04 -5.84 -11.30
N LEU A 25 -9.92 -5.17 -11.01
CA LEU A 25 -8.58 -5.72 -11.21
C LEU A 25 -8.34 -6.96 -10.34
N VAL A 26 -8.86 -7.01 -9.11
CA VAL A 26 -8.81 -8.24 -8.28
C VAL A 26 -9.44 -9.43 -9.00
N ARG A 27 -10.47 -9.21 -9.83
CA ARG A 27 -11.20 -10.26 -10.55
C ARG A 27 -10.60 -10.59 -11.92
N SER A 28 -9.68 -9.78 -12.42
CA SER A 28 -9.03 -9.99 -13.70
C SER A 28 -7.79 -10.86 -13.55
N SER A 29 -7.25 -11.36 -14.67
CA SER A 29 -5.93 -12.00 -14.71
C SER A 29 -4.78 -10.99 -14.60
N ASP A 30 -5.08 -9.68 -14.63
CA ASP A 30 -4.10 -8.60 -14.62
C ASP A 30 -4.19 -7.82 -13.29
N GLN A 31 -3.68 -8.45 -12.24
CA GLN A 31 -3.68 -7.92 -10.88
C GLN A 31 -2.42 -7.10 -10.55
N ARG A 32 -1.61 -6.76 -11.56
CA ARG A 32 -0.27 -6.17 -11.36
C ARG A 32 -0.28 -4.68 -11.65
N GLY A 33 0.48 -3.93 -10.86
CA GLY A 33 0.75 -2.52 -11.08
C GLY A 33 2.14 -2.13 -10.58
N SER A 34 2.49 -0.86 -10.74
CA SER A 34 3.72 -0.30 -10.16
C SER A 34 3.55 1.15 -9.75
N PHE A 35 4.26 1.53 -8.68
CA PHE A 35 4.32 2.91 -8.21
C PHE A 35 5.15 3.75 -9.19
N GLN A 36 4.55 4.77 -9.81
CA GLN A 36 5.23 5.63 -10.77
C GLN A 36 6.03 6.77 -10.11
N ALA A 37 5.83 7.00 -8.82
CA ALA A 37 6.47 8.06 -8.05
C ALA A 37 6.76 7.57 -6.63
N PHE A 38 7.61 8.32 -5.92
CA PHE A 38 7.83 8.08 -4.51
C PHE A 38 6.51 8.10 -3.75
N THR A 39 6.27 7.05 -2.98
CA THR A 39 5.00 6.85 -2.27
C THR A 39 5.27 6.74 -0.79
N SER A 40 4.82 7.76 -0.04
CA SER A 40 4.88 7.76 1.42
C SER A 40 3.97 6.69 2.02
N SER A 41 4.46 6.02 3.05
CA SER A 41 3.76 4.97 3.78
C SER A 41 4.23 4.98 5.23
N SER A 42 3.52 4.27 6.11
CA SER A 42 3.81 4.21 7.54
C SER A 42 3.84 2.75 7.99
N ARG A 43 4.72 2.42 8.94
CA ARG A 43 4.64 1.15 9.69
C ARG A 43 3.48 1.14 10.70
N ASN A 44 3.00 2.32 11.09
CA ASN A 44 1.92 2.47 12.05
C ASN A 44 0.55 2.54 11.34
N ARG A 45 -0.17 1.40 11.35
CA ARG A 45 -1.53 1.33 10.78
C ARG A 45 -2.48 2.37 11.35
N ALA A 46 -2.44 2.59 12.67
CA ALA A 46 -3.38 3.49 13.33
C ALA A 46 -3.18 4.93 12.88
N LYS A 47 -1.94 5.34 12.60
CA LYS A 47 -1.64 6.65 12.02
C LYS A 47 -2.12 6.74 10.57
N ALA A 48 -1.75 5.79 9.71
CA ALA A 48 -2.17 5.80 8.31
C ALA A 48 -3.70 5.77 8.14
N GLU A 49 -4.41 5.04 9.01
CA GLU A 49 -5.87 4.91 8.96
C GLU A 49 -6.61 6.22 9.31
N GLN A 50 -5.96 7.21 9.91
CA GLN A 50 -6.56 8.52 10.17
C GLN A 50 -6.80 9.32 8.87
N PHE A 51 -6.17 8.92 7.76
CA PHE A 51 -6.22 9.66 6.51
C PHE A 51 -7.15 9.01 5.48
N GLY A 52 -7.97 9.86 4.88
CA GLY A 52 -8.80 9.61 3.70
C GLY A 52 -9.87 8.53 3.79
N ASN A 53 -10.45 8.14 2.64
CA ASN A 53 -11.52 7.13 2.51
C ASN A 53 -11.02 5.72 2.18
N VAL A 54 -9.71 5.57 1.95
CA VAL A 54 -9.06 4.28 1.66
C VAL A 54 -7.85 4.08 2.58
N LEU A 55 -7.64 2.84 3.01
CA LEU A 55 -6.41 2.36 3.61
C LEU A 55 -5.77 1.30 2.70
N PHE A 56 -4.60 1.60 2.16
CA PHE A 56 -3.76 0.59 1.54
C PHE A 56 -3.03 -0.21 2.61
N VAL A 57 -3.11 -1.54 2.52
CA VAL A 57 -2.42 -2.50 3.39
C VAL A 57 -1.37 -3.22 2.55
N LEU A 58 -0.11 -2.84 2.73
CA LEU A 58 1.00 -3.20 1.87
C LEU A 58 1.85 -4.28 2.55
N ARG A 59 1.88 -5.49 1.98
CA ARG A 59 2.81 -6.55 2.40
C ARG A 59 4.09 -6.44 1.58
N VAL A 60 5.19 -6.08 2.22
CA VAL A 60 6.51 -5.97 1.58
C VAL A 60 7.16 -7.35 1.56
N ASN A 61 7.36 -7.89 0.35
CA ASN A 61 8.06 -9.16 0.16
C ASN A 61 9.54 -8.92 -0.19
N TYR A 62 9.80 -8.16 -1.26
CA TYR A 62 11.13 -7.69 -1.64
C TYR A 62 10.96 -6.39 -2.43
N ALA A 63 11.27 -5.22 -1.85
CA ALA A 63 11.09 -3.93 -2.51
C ALA A 63 12.09 -2.89 -1.98
N TYR A 64 12.44 -1.91 -2.81
CA TYR A 64 13.26 -0.77 -2.39
C TYR A 64 12.42 0.23 -1.60
N ILE A 65 12.73 0.35 -0.31
CA ILE A 65 12.03 1.20 0.65
C ILE A 65 13.06 1.89 1.53
N THR A 66 12.91 3.19 1.73
CA THR A 66 13.77 3.99 2.61
C THR A 66 13.03 4.30 3.91
N ASP A 67 13.63 3.98 5.06
CA ASP A 67 13.14 4.43 6.37
C ASP A 67 13.48 5.91 6.53
N LEU A 68 12.46 6.76 6.70
CA LEU A 68 12.62 8.19 6.90
C LEU A 68 12.44 8.59 8.37
N SER A 69 12.16 7.66 9.28
CA SER A 69 11.91 7.96 10.70
C SER A 69 13.06 8.73 11.38
N GLN A 70 14.29 8.54 10.93
CA GLN A 70 15.48 9.22 11.47
C GLN A 70 15.68 10.64 10.92
N LEU A 71 14.98 11.01 9.85
CA LEU A 71 15.09 12.30 9.18
C LEU A 71 13.78 13.10 9.22
N SER A 72 12.67 12.47 9.61
CA SER A 72 11.35 13.09 9.65
C SER A 72 11.21 14.02 10.84
N GLU A 73 10.55 15.16 10.62
CA GLU A 73 10.09 16.06 11.68
C GLU A 73 9.02 15.41 12.58
N TYR A 74 8.44 14.28 12.16
CA TYR A 74 7.37 13.53 12.85
C TYR A 74 7.74 12.04 13.01
N PRO A 75 8.68 11.69 13.91
CA PRO A 75 9.18 10.31 14.06
C PRO A 75 8.09 9.30 14.43
N ASP A 76 7.03 9.73 15.12
CA ASP A 76 5.89 8.89 15.52
C ASP A 76 5.03 8.40 14.34
N GLU A 77 5.20 8.98 13.15
CA GLU A 77 4.54 8.52 11.94
C GLU A 77 5.21 7.26 11.36
N GLU A 78 6.40 6.92 11.84
CA GLU A 78 7.19 5.76 11.38
C GLU A 78 7.24 5.65 9.85
N GLU A 79 7.47 6.80 9.20
CA GLU A 79 7.36 6.95 7.75
C GLU A 79 8.42 6.14 7.00
N GLU A 80 7.97 5.47 5.95
CA GLU A 80 8.81 4.80 4.98
C GLU A 80 8.40 5.18 3.55
N LEU A 81 9.41 5.44 2.72
CA LEU A 81 9.22 5.89 1.35
C LEU A 81 9.43 4.73 0.38
N ILE A 82 8.38 4.36 -0.35
CA ILE A 82 8.43 3.37 -1.43
C ILE A 82 8.97 4.05 -2.68
N HIS A 83 9.96 3.45 -3.32
CA HIS A 83 10.61 4.01 -4.51
C HIS A 83 9.76 3.82 -5.78
N PRO A 84 9.89 4.72 -6.78
CA PRO A 84 9.36 4.50 -8.12
C PRO A 84 9.83 3.15 -8.69
N GLY A 85 8.97 2.49 -9.46
CA GLY A 85 9.26 1.20 -10.10
C GLY A 85 8.99 -0.02 -9.22
N VAL A 86 8.70 0.15 -7.92
CA VAL A 86 8.22 -0.95 -7.09
C VAL A 86 6.88 -1.44 -7.63
N CYS A 87 6.81 -2.73 -7.94
CA CYS A 87 5.62 -3.40 -8.43
C CYS A 87 4.76 -3.90 -7.27
N PHE A 88 3.48 -4.11 -7.56
CA PHE A 88 2.58 -4.74 -6.63
C PHE A 88 1.57 -5.65 -7.32
N THR A 89 1.09 -6.65 -6.58
CA THR A 89 -0.15 -7.36 -6.90
C THR A 89 -1.28 -6.89 -6.01
N ILE A 90 -2.49 -6.81 -6.53
CA ILE A 90 -3.70 -6.51 -5.76
C ILE A 90 -4.26 -7.84 -5.23
N ASP A 91 -4.13 -8.05 -3.92
CA ASP A 91 -4.57 -9.28 -3.27
C ASP A 91 -6.08 -9.28 -2.97
N GLY A 92 -6.66 -8.09 -2.78
CA GLY A 92 -8.08 -7.96 -2.50
C GLY A 92 -8.51 -6.55 -2.11
N VAL A 93 -9.83 -6.33 -2.13
CA VAL A 93 -10.47 -5.10 -1.67
C VAL A 93 -11.59 -5.48 -0.71
N ARG A 94 -11.65 -4.82 0.45
CA ARG A 94 -12.70 -4.97 1.45
C ARG A 94 -13.27 -3.61 1.81
N TYR A 95 -14.56 -3.54 2.10
CA TYR A 95 -15.17 -2.37 2.74
C TYR A 95 -15.43 -2.67 4.21
N ASP A 96 -15.00 -1.77 5.10
CA ASP A 96 -15.33 -1.78 6.52
C ASP A 96 -16.47 -0.79 6.76
N PRO A 97 -17.71 -1.27 7.02
CA PRO A 97 -18.87 -0.40 7.22
C PRO A 97 -18.84 0.33 8.58
N VAL A 98 -18.08 -0.18 9.57
CA VAL A 98 -17.96 0.46 10.88
C VAL A 98 -17.05 1.68 10.77
N LYS A 99 -15.97 1.56 9.99
CA LYS A 99 -15.02 2.65 9.75
C LYS A 99 -15.40 3.55 8.57
N ASN A 100 -16.41 3.14 7.78
CA ASN A 100 -16.75 3.74 6.50
C ASN A 100 -15.51 3.90 5.60
N LYS A 101 -14.71 2.83 5.46
CA LYS A 101 -13.41 2.88 4.78
C LYS A 101 -13.18 1.64 3.93
N HIS A 102 -12.62 1.84 2.74
CA HIS A 102 -12.14 0.73 1.92
C HIS A 102 -10.71 0.35 2.30
N GLU A 103 -10.43 -0.94 2.40
CA GLU A 103 -9.10 -1.49 2.56
C GLU A 103 -8.67 -2.19 1.27
N ILE A 104 -7.53 -1.79 0.73
CA ILE A 104 -6.94 -2.36 -0.49
C ILE A 104 -5.65 -3.06 -0.11
N TYR A 105 -5.61 -4.37 -0.31
CA TYR A 105 -4.50 -5.22 0.09
C TYR A 105 -3.56 -5.44 -1.09
N LEU A 106 -2.30 -5.07 -0.92
CA LEU A 106 -1.27 -5.18 -1.95
C LEU A 106 -0.08 -6.02 -1.48
N THR A 107 0.52 -6.81 -2.37
CA THR A 107 1.86 -7.40 -2.16
C THR A 107 2.88 -6.64 -2.96
N LEU A 108 3.91 -6.11 -2.32
CA LEU A 108 4.98 -5.36 -2.97
C LEU A 108 6.15 -6.27 -3.34
N THR A 109 6.58 -6.13 -4.59
CA THR A 109 7.73 -6.84 -5.17
C THR A 109 8.53 -5.88 -6.05
N HIS A 110 9.85 -6.02 -6.08
CA HIS A 110 10.68 -5.39 -7.09
C HIS A 110 10.50 -6.14 -8.41
N ASN A 111 10.50 -5.44 -9.54
CA ASN A 111 10.75 -6.09 -10.81
C ASN A 111 12.20 -6.59 -10.77
N VAL A 112 12.40 -7.88 -10.56
CA VAL A 112 13.66 -8.49 -10.96
C VAL A 112 13.61 -8.43 -12.48
N ASP A 113 14.38 -7.53 -13.09
CA ASP A 113 14.54 -7.52 -14.54
C ASP A 113 14.95 -8.94 -14.97
N GLY A 114 13.97 -9.64 -15.51
CA GLY A 114 14.06 -11.00 -16.02
C GLY A 114 13.83 -10.99 -17.52
N LYS A 115 14.44 -10.02 -18.22
CA LYS A 115 14.89 -10.10 -19.60
C LYS A 115 15.84 -8.96 -19.95
#